data_AF-D2JWA3-F1
#
_entry.id   AF-D2JWA3-F1
#
_cell.length_a   1.000
_cell.length_b   1.000
_cell.length_c   1.000
_cell.angle_alpha   90.00
_cell.angle_beta   90.00
_cell.angle_gamma   90.00
#
_symmetry.space_group_name_H-M   'P 1'
#
loop_
_entity.id
_entity.type
_entity.pdbx_description
1 polymer ?
#
loop_
_entity_poly.entity_id
_entity_poly.type
_entity_poly.pdbx_seq_one_letter_code
_entity_poly.pdbx_strand_id
1 'polypeptide(L)'
;ITSANNLLAAIIDNHVQQGNELGIDTRQIIWKRAVDMNDRALRNIVVGLGAKADGVPREDHFVITVASEIMAILCLADDMDDLKKRLSRIIVAYTRDGEPVTAGQLQAVGAMAALLKDAIKPNLVQTLEHNPVIIHGGPFANIAHGCNSVRATKTALGLSDITVTEAGFGADLGAEKFFDIKCRMAGLKPDAVVLVATIRALKYNGGVDKKNLGEENLEALKKGIVNLEKHIENIQKYGVPVVVTLNSFLTDTQAETEFVRQFCEERDCRFALSEV
;
A
#
# COMPACT_ATOMS: atom_id res chain seq x y z
N ILE A 1 2.18 -4.40 14.54
CA ILE A 1 2.51 -3.09 13.92
C ILE A 1 2.08 -1.93 14.81
N THR A 2 0.80 -1.82 15.17
CA THR A 2 0.29 -0.78 16.09
C THR A 2 1.13 -0.65 17.36
N SER A 3 1.46 -1.77 18.01
CA SER A 3 2.28 -1.76 19.23
C SER A 3 3.69 -1.21 19.00
N ALA A 4 4.35 -1.54 17.88
CA ALA A 4 5.66 -1.00 17.56
C ALA A 4 5.59 0.52 17.26
N ASN A 5 4.53 0.96 16.57
CA ASN A 5 4.32 2.38 16.26
C ASN A 5 4.12 3.20 17.53
N ASN A 6 3.27 2.69 18.42
CA ASN A 6 2.91 3.38 19.66
C ASN A 6 4.03 3.26 20.72
N LEU A 7 4.85 2.21 20.67
CA LEU A 7 6.09 2.15 21.43
C LEU A 7 7.03 3.30 21.05
N LEU A 8 7.23 3.54 19.75
CA LEU A 8 8.06 4.66 19.30
C LEU A 8 7.48 6.02 19.73
N ALA A 9 6.16 6.20 19.61
CA ALA A 9 5.48 7.40 20.11
C ALA A 9 5.69 7.60 21.63
N ALA A 10 5.58 6.53 22.42
CA ALA A 10 5.80 6.56 23.86
C ALA A 10 7.27 6.88 24.21
N ILE A 11 8.23 6.32 23.48
CA ILE A 11 9.66 6.60 23.68
C ILE A 11 9.97 8.06 23.36
N ILE A 12 9.40 8.63 22.31
CA ILE A 12 9.57 10.06 21.97
C ILE A 12 9.12 10.95 23.13
N ASP A 13 7.89 10.75 23.61
CA ASP A 13 7.35 11.58 24.69
C ASP A 13 8.09 11.34 26.03
N ASN A 14 8.51 10.10 26.30
CA ASN A 14 9.34 9.79 27.47
C ASN A 14 10.72 10.46 27.38
N HIS A 15 11.37 10.45 26.21
CA HIS A 15 12.65 11.13 26.02
C HIS A 15 12.54 12.62 26.31
N VAL A 16 11.47 13.26 25.83
CA VAL A 16 11.18 14.67 26.12
C VAL A 16 10.98 14.88 27.63
N GLN A 17 10.23 14.00 28.31
CA GLN A 17 9.97 14.10 29.74
C GLN A 17 11.23 13.92 30.61
N GLN A 18 12.14 13.02 30.23
CA GLN A 18 13.30 12.63 31.03
C GLN A 18 14.52 13.56 30.86
N GLY A 19 14.41 14.64 30.08
CA GLY A 19 15.47 15.64 29.94
C GLY A 19 15.64 16.17 28.52
N ASN A 20 15.03 15.52 27.52
CA ASN A 20 15.07 15.94 26.12
C ASN A 20 16.49 16.20 25.60
N GLU A 21 17.43 15.30 25.88
CA GLU A 21 18.86 15.46 25.53
C GLU A 21 19.11 15.64 24.02
N LEU A 22 18.16 15.20 23.19
CA LEU A 22 18.20 15.34 21.72
C LEU A 22 17.64 16.69 21.25
N GLY A 23 17.14 17.54 22.15
CA GLY A 23 16.64 18.87 21.80
C GLY A 23 15.39 18.86 20.91
N ILE A 24 14.55 17.82 21.00
CA ILE A 24 13.32 17.69 20.20
C ILE A 24 12.41 18.91 20.44
N ASP A 25 11.98 19.55 19.36
CA ASP A 25 10.90 20.54 19.42
C ASP A 25 9.56 19.80 19.43
N THR A 26 8.79 19.93 20.51
CA THR A 26 7.48 19.25 20.65
C THR A 26 6.46 19.69 19.61
N ARG A 27 6.68 20.84 18.95
CA ARG A 27 5.86 21.35 17.84
C ARG A 27 6.26 20.74 16.50
N GLN A 28 7.42 20.09 16.41
CA GLN A 28 7.95 19.47 15.20
C GLN A 28 8.08 17.94 15.32
N ILE A 29 7.24 17.31 16.16
CA ILE A 29 7.08 15.84 16.17
C ILE A 29 6.17 15.43 15.00
N ILE A 30 6.77 14.84 13.98
CA ILE A 30 6.07 14.37 12.79
C ILE A 30 5.51 12.96 12.96
N TRP A 31 6.11 12.15 13.86
CA TRP A 31 5.64 10.81 14.17
C TRP A 31 4.27 10.84 14.86
N LYS A 32 3.31 10.08 14.32
CA LYS A 32 1.93 10.02 14.82
C LYS A 32 1.65 8.69 15.51
N ARG A 33 0.68 8.70 16.43
CA ARG A 33 0.17 7.46 17.04
C ARG A 33 -0.68 6.69 16.04
N ALA A 34 -0.93 5.41 16.30
CA ALA A 34 -1.69 4.55 15.40
C ALA A 34 -2.75 3.74 16.15
N VAL A 35 -3.90 3.53 15.51
CA VAL A 35 -4.95 2.59 15.95
C VAL A 35 -5.62 2.00 14.72
N ASP A 36 -5.97 0.72 14.74
CA ASP A 36 -6.70 0.09 13.63
C ASP A 36 -8.21 0.22 13.84
N MET A 37 -8.70 1.46 13.77
CA MET A 37 -10.11 1.78 13.95
C MET A 37 -10.46 3.03 13.14
N ASN A 38 -11.67 3.08 12.59
CA ASN A 38 -12.18 4.26 11.89
C ASN A 38 -12.67 5.32 12.89
N ASP A 39 -11.75 5.86 13.69
CA ASP A 39 -12.06 6.83 14.74
C ASP A 39 -11.67 8.26 14.34
N ARG A 40 -12.67 9.06 13.96
CA ARG A 40 -12.46 10.46 13.57
C ARG A 40 -12.11 11.37 14.75
N ALA A 41 -12.44 10.99 15.98
CA ALA A 41 -12.23 11.84 17.16
C ALA A 41 -10.75 11.96 17.52
N LEU A 42 -9.94 10.97 17.14
CA LEU A 42 -8.50 10.93 17.40
C LEU A 42 -7.66 11.65 16.33
N ARG A 43 -8.29 12.31 15.35
CA ARG A 43 -7.57 13.06 14.31
C ARG A 43 -6.82 14.26 14.89
N ASN A 44 -7.39 15.02 15.82
CA ASN A 44 -6.68 16.15 16.40
C ASN A 44 -6.86 16.09 17.91
N ILE A 45 -5.76 15.86 18.62
CA ILE A 45 -5.78 15.71 20.07
C ILE A 45 -4.66 16.54 20.69
N VAL A 46 -4.77 16.75 22.01
CA VAL A 46 -3.67 17.23 22.84
C VAL A 46 -3.34 16.12 23.83
N VAL A 47 -2.07 15.73 23.89
CA VAL A 47 -1.54 14.70 24.80
C VAL A 47 -0.65 15.31 25.88
N GLY A 48 -0.31 14.55 26.91
CA GLY A 48 0.58 15.01 27.98
C GLY A 48 -0.04 16.08 28.89
N LEU A 49 -1.37 16.12 28.97
CA LEU A 49 -2.11 16.95 29.94
C LEU A 49 -2.10 16.26 31.32
N GLY A 50 -2.34 17.03 32.37
CA GLY A 50 -2.40 16.54 33.75
C GLY A 50 -1.32 17.16 34.64
N ALA A 51 -0.76 16.37 35.55
CA ALA A 51 0.34 16.76 36.42
C ALA A 51 1.68 16.82 35.66
N LYS A 52 2.69 17.46 36.25
CA LYS A 52 4.06 17.53 35.69
C LYS A 52 4.66 16.14 35.39
N ALA A 53 4.24 15.11 36.11
CA ALA A 53 4.71 13.74 35.92
C ALA A 53 4.02 13.01 34.74
N ASP A 54 2.90 13.53 34.23
CA ASP A 54 2.08 12.88 33.20
C ASP A 54 2.56 13.17 31.77
N GLY A 55 3.43 14.17 31.60
CA GLY A 55 4.11 14.49 30.34
C GLY A 55 4.23 15.98 30.04
N VAL A 56 4.64 16.27 28.80
CA VAL A 56 4.72 17.63 28.25
C VAL A 56 3.56 17.84 27.26
N PRO A 57 2.67 18.84 27.49
CA PRO A 57 1.57 19.11 26.60
C PRO A 57 2.00 19.39 25.16
N ARG A 58 1.37 18.72 24.19
CA ARG A 58 1.55 18.97 22.75
C ARG A 58 0.37 18.49 21.92
N GLU A 59 0.24 19.04 20.71
CA GLU A 59 -0.68 18.52 19.71
C GLU A 59 -0.21 17.15 19.18
N ASP A 60 -1.17 16.29 18.86
CA ASP A 60 -0.90 15.00 18.25
C ASP A 60 -2.05 14.51 17.36
N HIS A 61 -1.81 13.40 16.65
CA HIS A 61 -2.71 12.79 15.69
C HIS A 61 -2.64 11.26 15.80
N PHE A 62 -3.77 10.58 15.60
CA PHE A 62 -3.79 9.14 15.33
C PHE A 62 -4.04 8.87 13.85
N VAL A 63 -3.20 8.02 13.26
CA VAL A 63 -3.44 7.44 11.93
C VAL A 63 -4.04 6.03 12.05
N ILE A 64 -4.75 5.59 11.01
CA ILE A 64 -5.10 4.17 10.91
C ILE A 64 -3.82 3.33 10.79
N THR A 65 -3.74 2.16 11.43
CA THR A 65 -2.48 1.38 11.53
C THR A 65 -1.79 1.13 10.19
N VAL A 66 -2.55 0.87 9.13
CA VAL A 66 -2.03 0.63 7.76
C VAL A 66 -1.34 1.85 7.12
N ALA A 67 -1.57 3.05 7.66
CA ALA A 67 -0.92 4.30 7.25
C ALA A 67 0.43 4.54 7.95
N SER A 68 0.78 3.72 8.96
CA SER A 68 2.07 3.83 9.65
C SER A 68 3.24 3.52 8.72
N GLU A 69 4.33 4.28 8.82
CA GLU A 69 5.58 3.97 8.12
C GLU A 69 6.13 2.59 8.51
N ILE A 70 5.82 2.08 9.72
CA ILE A 70 6.18 0.71 10.11
C ILE A 70 5.53 -0.33 9.19
N MET A 71 4.29 -0.09 8.72
CA MET A 71 3.65 -0.99 7.75
C MET A 71 4.41 -0.99 6.43
N ALA A 72 4.77 0.20 5.92
CA ALA A 72 5.56 0.31 4.68
C ALA A 72 6.94 -0.35 4.81
N ILE A 73 7.62 -0.16 5.95
CA ILE A 73 8.92 -0.78 6.25
C ILE A 73 8.80 -2.30 6.33
N LEU A 74 7.80 -2.83 7.03
CA LEU A 74 7.55 -4.27 7.11
C LEU A 74 7.29 -4.88 5.72
N CYS A 75 6.59 -4.14 4.86
CA CYS A 75 6.31 -4.60 3.51
C CYS A 75 7.53 -4.52 2.57
N LEU A 76 8.51 -3.66 2.84
CA LEU A 76 9.71 -3.51 2.00
C LEU A 76 10.96 -4.20 2.56
N ALA A 77 10.93 -4.70 3.80
CA ALA A 77 12.08 -5.36 4.40
C ALA A 77 12.31 -6.75 3.80
N ASP A 78 13.55 -7.04 3.41
CA ASP A 78 13.95 -8.38 2.95
C ASP A 78 14.09 -9.37 4.12
N ASP A 79 14.65 -8.91 5.23
CA ASP A 79 14.90 -9.70 6.43
C ASP A 79 14.86 -8.85 7.71
N MET A 80 15.16 -9.48 8.85
CA MET A 80 15.15 -8.83 10.15
C MET A 80 16.23 -7.75 10.29
N ASP A 81 17.38 -7.91 9.63
CA ASP A 81 18.46 -6.93 9.68
C ASP A 81 18.14 -5.72 8.80
N ASP A 82 17.56 -5.94 7.62
CA ASP A 82 17.01 -4.87 6.78
C ASP A 82 15.85 -4.14 7.48
N LEU A 83 14.95 -4.87 8.15
CA LEU A 83 13.88 -4.28 8.97
C LEU A 83 14.47 -3.33 10.01
N LYS A 84 15.46 -3.76 10.79
CA LYS A 84 16.12 -2.92 11.82
C LYS A 84 16.79 -1.69 11.20
N LYS A 85 17.52 -1.86 10.08
CA LYS A 85 18.17 -0.75 9.37
C LYS A 85 17.13 0.28 8.90
N ARG A 86 16.00 -0.16 8.35
CA ARG A 86 14.90 0.73 7.94
C ARG A 86 14.26 1.44 9.12
N LEU A 87 13.91 0.71 10.18
CA LEU A 87 13.37 1.28 11.42
C LEU A 87 14.31 2.34 12.01
N SER A 88 15.62 2.13 11.96
CA SER A 88 16.61 3.09 12.51
C SER A 88 16.64 4.43 11.79
N ARG A 89 16.26 4.47 10.51
CA ARG A 89 16.28 5.67 9.64
C ARG A 89 15.00 6.48 9.68
N ILE A 90 13.95 6.00 10.36
CA ILE A 90 12.70 6.73 10.52
C ILE A 90 13.01 8.07 11.18
N ILE A 91 12.64 9.17 10.51
CA ILE A 91 12.65 10.51 11.10
C ILE A 91 11.36 10.67 11.89
N VAL A 92 11.47 11.00 13.18
CA VAL A 92 10.33 11.10 14.08
C VAL A 92 9.99 12.52 14.49
N ALA A 93 10.99 13.39 14.52
CA ALA A 93 10.87 14.77 14.93
C ALA A 93 12.04 15.60 14.37
N TYR A 94 11.98 16.90 14.61
CA TYR A 94 13.10 17.80 14.39
C TYR A 94 13.47 18.51 15.70
N THR A 95 14.73 18.89 15.81
CA THR A 95 15.22 19.74 16.90
C THR A 95 14.80 21.19 16.71
N ARG A 96 15.04 22.04 17.70
CA ARG A 96 14.80 23.50 17.59
C ARG A 96 15.63 24.18 16.50
N ASP A 97 16.77 23.59 16.15
CA ASP A 97 17.66 24.06 15.10
C ASP A 97 17.31 23.46 13.72
N GLY A 98 16.28 22.61 13.65
CA GLY A 98 15.80 21.99 12.41
C GLY A 98 16.50 20.68 12.02
N GLU A 99 17.37 20.15 12.88
CA GLU A 99 18.05 18.87 12.62
C GLU A 99 17.10 17.68 12.81
N PRO A 100 17.13 16.66 11.93
CA PRO A 100 16.25 15.50 12.04
C PRO A 100 16.65 14.60 13.21
N VAL A 101 15.64 14.13 13.95
CA VAL A 101 15.79 13.13 15.00
C VAL A 101 15.20 11.81 14.52
N THR A 102 15.96 10.74 14.66
CA THR A 102 15.61 9.41 14.18
C THR A 102 15.23 8.44 15.29
N ALA A 103 14.49 7.39 14.95
CA ALA A 103 14.21 6.30 15.89
C ALA A 103 15.47 5.55 16.34
N GLY A 104 16.55 5.58 15.53
CA GLY A 104 17.87 5.09 15.90
C GLY A 104 18.51 5.88 17.05
N GLN A 105 18.46 7.21 17.00
CA GLN A 105 18.97 8.08 18.07
C GLN A 105 18.20 7.91 19.38
N LEU A 106 16.91 7.57 19.30
CA LEU A 106 16.07 7.23 20.45
C LEU A 106 16.24 5.78 20.97
N GLN A 107 17.14 5.00 20.36
CA GLN A 107 17.42 3.61 20.73
C GLN A 107 16.18 2.68 20.71
N ALA A 108 15.14 3.03 19.93
CA ALA A 108 13.87 2.30 19.90
C ALA A 108 13.88 1.05 19.01
N VAL A 109 14.89 0.92 18.13
CA VAL A 109 14.92 -0.05 17.02
C VAL A 109 14.83 -1.51 17.48
N GLY A 110 15.62 -1.89 18.49
CA GLY A 110 15.65 -3.27 18.98
C GLY A 110 14.30 -3.71 19.55
N ALA A 111 13.66 -2.84 20.33
CA ALA A 111 12.37 -3.12 20.93
C ALA A 111 11.23 -3.15 19.89
N MET A 112 11.24 -2.23 18.91
CA MET A 112 10.30 -2.29 17.78
C MET A 112 10.47 -3.58 16.97
N ALA A 113 11.71 -3.98 16.67
CA ALA A 113 12.00 -5.21 15.94
C ALA A 113 11.55 -6.46 16.71
N ALA A 114 11.70 -6.47 18.03
CA ALA A 114 11.20 -7.55 18.88
C ALA A 114 9.68 -7.70 18.79
N LEU A 115 8.93 -6.59 18.81
CA LEU A 115 7.47 -6.59 18.62
C LEU A 115 7.02 -7.03 17.22
N LEU A 116 7.92 -6.99 16.23
CA LEU A 116 7.66 -7.37 14.84
C LEU A 116 8.25 -8.75 14.49
N LYS A 117 8.91 -9.42 15.43
CA LYS A 117 9.66 -10.67 15.19
C LYS A 117 8.84 -11.76 14.52
N ASP A 118 7.61 -11.97 14.98
CA ASP A 118 6.72 -12.96 14.38
C ASP A 118 5.88 -12.35 13.26
N ALA A 119 5.56 -11.05 13.36
CA ALA A 119 4.79 -10.33 12.36
C ALA A 119 5.50 -10.16 11.00
N ILE A 120 6.82 -10.39 10.91
CA ILE A 120 7.57 -10.38 9.64
C ILE A 120 7.45 -11.71 8.87
N LYS A 121 6.84 -12.74 9.46
CA LYS A 121 6.65 -14.06 8.84
C LYS A 121 5.37 -14.04 7.98
N PRO A 122 5.44 -14.41 6.68
CA PRO A 122 4.25 -14.48 5.84
C PRO A 122 3.22 -15.51 6.34
N ASN A 123 1.93 -15.21 6.20
CA ASN A 123 0.85 -16.10 6.64
C ASN A 123 0.33 -16.92 5.46
N LEU A 124 0.31 -18.25 5.60
CA LEU A 124 -0.25 -19.17 4.61
C LEU A 124 -1.73 -19.43 4.93
N VAL A 125 -2.57 -19.28 3.91
CA VAL A 125 -3.98 -19.66 3.90
C VAL A 125 -4.29 -20.36 2.56
N GLN A 126 -5.56 -20.59 2.25
CA GLN A 126 -5.98 -21.24 1.01
C GLN A 126 -7.24 -20.59 0.41
N THR A 127 -7.42 -20.72 -0.90
CA THR A 127 -8.67 -20.36 -1.60
C THR A 127 -9.79 -21.39 -1.33
N LEU A 128 -11.00 -21.12 -1.84
CA LEU A 128 -12.12 -22.07 -1.81
C LEU A 128 -11.80 -23.40 -2.52
N GLU A 129 -10.90 -23.36 -3.52
CA GLU A 129 -10.44 -24.52 -4.28
C GLU A 129 -9.12 -25.09 -3.75
N HIS A 130 -8.76 -24.76 -2.50
CA HIS A 130 -7.58 -25.28 -1.82
C HIS A 130 -6.23 -24.89 -2.44
N ASN A 131 -6.19 -23.86 -3.28
CA ASN A 131 -4.92 -23.29 -3.78
C ASN A 131 -4.23 -22.45 -2.69
N PRO A 132 -2.90 -22.54 -2.52
CA PRO A 132 -2.18 -21.82 -1.47
C PRO A 132 -2.17 -20.30 -1.72
N VAL A 133 -2.38 -19.52 -0.65
CA VAL A 133 -2.35 -18.05 -0.69
C VAL A 133 -1.49 -17.53 0.46
N ILE A 134 -0.62 -16.55 0.17
CA ILE A 134 0.16 -15.85 1.20
C ILE A 134 -0.42 -14.46 1.42
N ILE A 135 -0.97 -14.21 2.62
CA ILE A 135 -1.49 -12.89 3.03
C ILE A 135 -0.50 -12.24 4.00
N HIS A 136 0.15 -11.15 3.59
CA HIS A 136 1.12 -10.49 4.44
C HIS A 136 1.39 -9.03 4.04
N GLY A 137 1.27 -8.12 5.02
CA GLY A 137 1.39 -6.69 4.79
C GLY A 137 0.11 -6.07 4.21
N GLY A 138 0.06 -4.74 4.22
CA GLY A 138 -1.08 -3.98 3.71
C GLY A 138 -0.86 -2.48 3.92
N PRO A 139 0.15 -1.87 3.27
CA PRO A 139 0.34 -0.43 3.32
C PRO A 139 -0.67 0.26 2.40
N PHE A 140 -0.97 1.52 2.68
CA PHE A 140 -1.74 2.32 1.73
C PHE A 140 -1.03 2.48 0.37
N ALA A 141 -1.83 2.67 -0.68
CA ALA A 141 -1.36 2.88 -2.05
C ALA A 141 -1.26 4.37 -2.44
N ASN A 142 -1.65 5.30 -1.56
CA ASN A 142 -1.50 6.75 -1.77
C ASN A 142 -0.21 7.28 -1.12
N ILE A 143 -0.10 7.21 0.21
CA ILE A 143 1.05 7.68 0.99
C ILE A 143 2.19 6.65 1.09
N ALA A 144 1.94 5.42 0.62
CA ALA A 144 2.93 4.36 0.52
C ALA A 144 2.74 3.61 -0.82
N HIS A 145 3.34 2.42 -0.95
CA HIS A 145 3.48 1.69 -2.22
C HIS A 145 2.35 0.69 -2.50
N GLY A 146 1.42 0.45 -1.58
CA GLY A 146 0.20 -0.29 -1.89
C GLY A 146 0.34 -1.77 -2.25
N CYS A 147 1.43 -2.43 -1.84
CA CYS A 147 1.68 -3.84 -2.17
C CYS A 147 1.78 -4.70 -0.91
N ASN A 148 1.53 -6.00 -1.05
CA ASN A 148 1.90 -6.98 -0.03
C ASN A 148 3.43 -7.01 0.16
N SER A 149 3.90 -7.65 1.22
CA SER A 149 5.33 -7.62 1.56
C SER A 149 6.25 -8.28 0.51
N VAL A 150 7.47 -7.76 0.39
CA VAL A 150 8.58 -8.35 -0.39
C VAL A 150 8.84 -9.79 0.05
N ARG A 151 8.88 -10.07 1.36
CA ARG A 151 9.09 -11.42 1.88
C ARG A 151 8.04 -12.41 1.42
N ALA A 152 6.76 -12.02 1.41
CA ALA A 152 5.69 -12.88 0.90
C ALA A 152 5.85 -13.17 -0.59
N THR A 153 6.11 -12.15 -1.41
CA THR A 153 6.34 -12.34 -2.84
C THR A 153 7.56 -13.23 -3.11
N LYS A 154 8.69 -13.01 -2.43
CA LYS A 154 9.89 -13.86 -2.57
C LYS A 154 9.66 -15.29 -2.07
N THR A 155 8.89 -15.46 -1.00
CA THR A 155 8.53 -16.79 -0.49
C THR A 155 7.67 -17.54 -1.50
N ALA A 156 6.66 -16.89 -2.07
CA ALA A 156 5.82 -17.49 -3.12
C ALA A 156 6.66 -17.88 -4.35
N LEU A 157 7.54 -16.98 -4.83
CA LEU A 157 8.42 -17.25 -5.97
C LEU A 157 9.36 -18.45 -5.75
N GLY A 158 9.73 -18.74 -4.49
CA GLY A 158 10.55 -19.91 -4.15
C GLY A 158 9.75 -21.21 -4.00
N LEU A 159 8.41 -21.15 -3.98
CA LEU A 159 7.53 -22.27 -3.68
C LEU A 159 6.55 -22.61 -4.83
N SER A 160 6.44 -21.77 -5.86
CA SER A 160 5.53 -21.97 -6.98
C SER A 160 6.16 -21.64 -8.32
N ASP A 161 5.66 -22.29 -9.38
CA ASP A 161 6.05 -21.99 -10.76
C ASP A 161 5.52 -20.61 -11.22
N ILE A 162 4.34 -20.24 -10.72
CA ILE A 162 3.69 -18.95 -11.00
C ILE A 162 3.31 -18.31 -9.67
N THR A 163 3.74 -17.06 -9.45
CA THR A 163 3.32 -16.23 -8.33
C THR A 163 2.47 -15.08 -8.84
N VAL A 164 1.19 -15.07 -8.49
CA VAL A 164 0.29 -13.94 -8.76
C VAL A 164 0.30 -13.00 -7.55
N THR A 165 0.44 -11.71 -7.81
CA THR A 165 0.40 -10.66 -6.79
C THR A 165 -0.31 -9.42 -7.35
N GLU A 166 -0.64 -8.48 -6.49
CA GLU A 166 -1.42 -7.30 -6.84
C GLU A 166 -0.87 -6.04 -6.16
N ALA A 167 -1.31 -4.87 -6.65
CA ALA A 167 -1.05 -3.58 -6.06
C ALA A 167 -2.36 -2.78 -6.00
N GLY A 168 -2.54 -1.98 -4.95
CA GLY A 168 -3.78 -1.24 -4.71
C GLY A 168 -4.00 -0.06 -5.66
N PHE A 169 -5.26 0.31 -5.86
CA PHE A 169 -5.72 1.31 -6.85
C PHE A 169 -5.47 0.89 -8.31
N GLY A 170 -5.50 1.85 -9.24
CA GLY A 170 -5.23 1.64 -10.66
C GLY A 170 -3.73 1.52 -10.96
N ALA A 171 -3.41 1.21 -12.21
CA ALA A 171 -2.02 1.06 -12.67
C ALA A 171 -1.22 2.38 -12.64
N ASP A 172 -1.89 3.52 -12.58
CA ASP A 172 -1.31 4.86 -12.40
C ASP A 172 -0.71 5.07 -11.00
N LEU A 173 -1.15 4.32 -9.99
CA LEU A 173 -0.63 4.38 -8.62
C LEU A 173 -0.01 3.05 -8.19
N GLY A 174 -0.81 1.98 -8.18
CA GLY A 174 -0.38 0.69 -7.64
C GLY A 174 0.72 0.06 -8.46
N ALA A 175 0.49 -0.08 -9.77
CA ALA A 175 1.46 -0.71 -10.66
C ALA A 175 2.74 0.11 -10.77
N GLU A 176 2.65 1.43 -10.96
CA GLU A 176 3.82 2.33 -10.97
C GLU A 176 4.67 2.14 -9.70
N LYS A 177 4.08 2.21 -8.51
CA LYS A 177 4.81 2.01 -7.26
C LYS A 177 5.31 0.57 -7.09
N PHE A 178 4.61 -0.42 -7.63
CA PHE A 178 5.09 -1.79 -7.64
C PHE A 178 6.36 -1.93 -8.48
N PHE A 179 6.42 -1.34 -9.68
CA PHE A 179 7.61 -1.35 -10.54
C PHE A 179 8.73 -0.45 -9.98
N ASP A 180 8.44 0.81 -9.71
CA ASP A 180 9.44 1.84 -9.42
C ASP A 180 9.92 1.82 -7.96
N ILE A 181 9.15 1.25 -7.03
CA ILE A 181 9.57 1.09 -5.62
C ILE A 181 9.83 -0.39 -5.31
N LYS A 182 8.81 -1.25 -5.34
CA LYS A 182 8.93 -2.62 -4.82
C LYS A 182 9.90 -3.45 -5.66
N CYS A 183 9.76 -3.47 -6.99
CA CYS A 183 10.63 -4.24 -7.86
C CYS A 183 12.08 -3.76 -7.82
N ARG A 184 12.29 -2.44 -7.91
CA ARG A 184 13.61 -1.82 -7.79
C ARG A 184 14.30 -2.15 -6.46
N MET A 185 13.59 -2.06 -5.34
CA MET A 185 14.18 -2.34 -4.02
C MET A 185 14.43 -3.82 -3.77
N ALA A 186 13.54 -4.69 -4.24
CA ALA A 186 13.58 -6.12 -3.95
C ALA A 186 14.29 -6.96 -5.03
N GLY A 187 14.67 -6.36 -6.16
CA GLY A 187 15.25 -7.05 -7.31
C GLY A 187 14.24 -7.97 -8.02
N LEU A 188 12.94 -7.63 -7.98
CA LEU A 188 11.90 -8.42 -8.65
C LEU A 188 11.78 -8.00 -10.11
N LYS A 189 11.46 -8.96 -10.98
CA LYS A 189 11.23 -8.73 -12.41
C LYS A 189 9.92 -9.39 -12.82
N PRO A 190 8.81 -8.64 -12.95
CA PRO A 190 7.53 -9.21 -13.38
C PRO A 190 7.60 -9.74 -14.81
N ASP A 191 7.03 -10.93 -15.04
CA ASP A 191 7.02 -11.57 -16.36
C ASP A 191 5.81 -11.19 -17.22
N ALA A 192 4.72 -10.74 -16.58
CA ALA A 192 3.51 -10.25 -17.24
C ALA A 192 2.70 -9.38 -16.27
N VAL A 193 1.79 -8.57 -16.82
CA VAL A 193 0.80 -7.80 -16.06
C VAL A 193 -0.60 -8.19 -16.51
N VAL A 194 -1.47 -8.48 -15.54
CA VAL A 194 -2.91 -8.60 -15.76
C VAL A 194 -3.56 -7.27 -15.41
N LEU A 195 -4.15 -6.61 -16.40
CA LEU A 195 -4.87 -5.35 -16.23
C LEU A 195 -6.38 -5.63 -16.22
N VAL A 196 -6.99 -5.53 -15.04
CA VAL A 196 -8.41 -5.84 -14.85
C VAL A 196 -9.29 -4.65 -15.23
N ALA A 197 -10.34 -4.90 -16.00
CA ALA A 197 -11.36 -3.92 -16.38
C ALA A 197 -12.77 -4.52 -16.26
N THR A 198 -13.78 -3.65 -16.29
CA THR A 198 -15.20 -4.05 -16.43
C THR A 198 -15.90 -3.09 -17.39
N ILE A 199 -16.86 -3.58 -18.18
CA ILE A 199 -17.64 -2.74 -19.10
C ILE A 199 -18.33 -1.60 -18.34
N ARG A 200 -18.85 -1.90 -17.15
CA ARG A 200 -19.48 -0.91 -16.27
C ARG A 200 -18.52 0.20 -15.84
N ALA A 201 -17.29 -0.12 -15.46
CA ALA A 201 -16.29 0.90 -15.10
C ALA A 201 -15.90 1.77 -16.30
N LEU A 202 -15.77 1.18 -17.48
CA LEU A 202 -15.47 1.93 -18.70
C LEU A 202 -16.64 2.85 -19.10
N LYS A 203 -17.89 2.37 -19.05
CA LYS A 203 -19.07 3.23 -19.24
C LYS A 203 -19.14 4.38 -18.23
N TYR A 204 -18.79 4.12 -16.97
CA TYR A 204 -18.71 5.14 -15.93
C TYR A 204 -17.66 6.22 -16.27
N ASN A 205 -16.47 5.82 -16.73
CA ASN A 205 -15.46 6.75 -17.25
C ASN A 205 -15.94 7.53 -18.49
N GLY A 206 -16.88 6.97 -19.26
CA GLY A 206 -17.57 7.65 -20.36
C GLY A 206 -18.60 8.69 -19.92
N GLY A 207 -18.96 8.72 -18.63
CA GLY A 207 -19.90 9.66 -18.02
C GLY A 207 -21.28 9.10 -17.71
N VAL A 208 -21.47 7.77 -17.76
CA VAL A 208 -22.74 7.14 -17.33
C VAL A 208 -22.83 7.18 -15.81
N ASP A 209 -23.99 7.61 -15.29
CA ASP A 209 -24.25 7.60 -13.85
C ASP A 209 -24.17 6.17 -13.28
N LYS A 210 -23.65 6.05 -12.05
CA LYS A 210 -23.46 4.76 -11.37
C LYS A 210 -24.73 3.91 -11.32
N LYS A 211 -25.91 4.53 -11.29
CA LYS A 211 -27.22 3.85 -11.24
C LYS A 211 -27.63 3.23 -12.58
N ASN A 212 -27.07 3.69 -13.69
CA ASN A 212 -27.51 3.34 -15.05
C ASN A 212 -26.48 2.47 -15.81
N LEU A 213 -25.52 1.85 -15.10
CA LEU A 213 -24.43 1.09 -15.73
C LEU A 213 -24.86 -0.27 -16.31
N GLY A 214 -26.07 -0.73 -16.06
CA GLY A 214 -26.57 -2.05 -16.50
C GLY A 214 -27.17 -2.05 -17.91
N GLU A 215 -27.42 -0.90 -18.52
CA GLU A 215 -27.92 -0.79 -19.88
C GLU A 215 -26.76 -0.78 -20.88
N GLU A 216 -26.94 -1.41 -22.04
CA GLU A 216 -25.95 -1.36 -23.12
C GLU A 216 -25.71 0.10 -23.54
N ASN A 217 -24.45 0.50 -23.63
CA ASN A 217 -24.10 1.83 -24.13
C ASN A 217 -22.69 1.86 -24.75
N LEU A 218 -22.62 1.45 -26.02
CA LEU A 218 -21.37 1.44 -26.79
C LEU A 218 -20.74 2.83 -26.95
N GLU A 219 -21.54 3.89 -27.02
CA GLU A 219 -21.02 5.26 -27.18
C GLU A 219 -20.30 5.73 -25.90
N ALA A 220 -20.90 5.49 -24.74
CA ALA A 220 -20.22 5.75 -23.47
C ALA A 220 -19.00 4.85 -23.27
N LEU A 221 -19.10 3.57 -23.66
CA LEU A 221 -17.98 2.63 -23.59
C LEU A 221 -16.79 3.12 -24.43
N LYS A 222 -17.02 3.50 -25.69
CA LYS A 222 -16.01 4.12 -26.57
C LYS A 222 -15.39 5.38 -25.97
N LYS A 223 -16.21 6.21 -25.32
CA LYS A 223 -15.71 7.44 -24.68
C LYS A 223 -14.86 7.15 -23.45
N GLY A 224 -15.21 6.15 -22.66
CA GLY A 224 -14.50 5.81 -21.42
C GLY A 224 -13.31 4.87 -21.59
N ILE A 225 -13.21 4.17 -22.73
CA ILE A 225 -12.12 3.20 -22.99
C ILE A 225 -10.74 3.86 -23.00
N VAL A 226 -10.66 5.17 -23.22
CA VAL A 226 -9.43 5.98 -23.12
C VAL A 226 -8.73 5.84 -21.76
N ASN A 227 -9.47 5.52 -20.69
CA ASN A 227 -8.85 5.21 -19.39
C ASN A 227 -8.05 3.91 -19.44
N LEU A 228 -8.63 2.84 -20.00
CA LEU A 228 -7.95 1.56 -20.19
C LEU A 228 -6.75 1.73 -21.13
N GLU A 229 -6.93 2.48 -22.22
CA GLU A 229 -5.85 2.82 -23.17
C GLU A 229 -4.65 3.42 -22.46
N LYS A 230 -4.87 4.43 -21.61
CA LYS A 230 -3.78 5.08 -20.89
C LYS A 230 -3.04 4.13 -19.95
N HIS A 231 -3.76 3.22 -19.29
CA HIS A 231 -3.15 2.22 -18.43
C HIS A 231 -2.35 1.19 -19.24
N ILE A 232 -2.85 0.73 -20.39
CA ILE A 232 -2.12 -0.13 -21.32
C ILE A 232 -0.80 0.52 -21.74
N GLU A 233 -0.86 1.76 -22.26
CA GLU A 233 0.32 2.51 -22.69
C GLU A 233 1.35 2.68 -21.56
N ASN A 234 0.88 2.93 -20.34
CA ASN A 234 1.75 3.10 -19.18
C ASN A 234 2.42 1.79 -18.78
N ILE A 235 1.71 0.66 -18.79
CA ILE A 235 2.31 -0.63 -18.47
C ILE A 235 3.30 -1.08 -19.56
N GLN A 236 2.98 -0.85 -20.84
CA GLN A 236 3.87 -1.21 -21.95
C GLN A 236 5.24 -0.52 -21.87
N LYS A 237 5.34 0.66 -21.23
CA LYS A 237 6.64 1.33 -20.98
C LYS A 237 7.59 0.52 -20.11
N TYR A 238 7.08 -0.38 -19.27
CA TYR A 238 7.92 -1.28 -18.45
C TYR A 238 8.43 -2.49 -19.24
N GLY A 239 8.03 -2.65 -20.52
CA GLY A 239 8.53 -3.70 -21.40
C GLY A 239 8.07 -5.11 -21.01
N VAL A 240 6.92 -5.22 -20.35
CA VAL A 240 6.31 -6.50 -19.95
C VAL A 240 5.02 -6.76 -20.74
N PRO A 241 4.73 -8.03 -21.10
CA PRO A 241 3.47 -8.41 -21.72
C PRO A 241 2.25 -7.97 -20.90
N VAL A 242 1.24 -7.44 -21.57
CA VAL A 242 -0.03 -7.02 -20.96
C VAL A 242 -1.15 -7.96 -21.38
N VAL A 243 -1.84 -8.50 -20.39
CA VAL A 243 -3.09 -9.24 -20.54
C VAL A 243 -4.21 -8.39 -19.96
N VAL A 244 -5.14 -7.93 -20.78
CA VAL A 244 -6.35 -7.27 -20.29
C VAL A 244 -7.37 -8.35 -19.94
N THR A 245 -7.79 -8.37 -18.69
CA THR A 245 -8.84 -9.26 -18.22
C THR A 245 -10.12 -8.47 -17.99
N LEU A 246 -11.18 -8.83 -18.71
CA LEU A 246 -12.49 -8.25 -18.53
C LEU A 246 -13.31 -9.14 -17.59
N ASN A 247 -13.62 -8.65 -16.39
CA ASN A 247 -14.49 -9.38 -15.48
C ASN A 247 -15.94 -9.23 -15.96
N SER A 248 -16.57 -10.36 -16.25
CA SER A 248 -17.92 -10.46 -16.81
C SER A 248 -19.00 -10.14 -15.78
N PHE A 249 -20.04 -9.41 -16.20
CA PHE A 249 -21.28 -9.23 -15.44
C PHE A 249 -22.48 -9.68 -16.25
N LEU A 250 -23.55 -10.11 -15.57
CA LEU A 250 -24.81 -10.56 -16.21
C LEU A 250 -25.45 -9.53 -17.17
N THR A 251 -25.17 -8.24 -16.97
CA THR A 251 -25.71 -7.14 -17.77
C THR A 251 -24.83 -6.78 -18.97
N ASP A 252 -23.63 -7.33 -19.04
CA ASP A 252 -22.68 -7.00 -20.10
C ASP A 252 -23.14 -7.67 -21.39
N THR A 253 -23.22 -6.90 -22.48
CA THR A 253 -23.63 -7.47 -23.76
C THR A 253 -22.44 -8.03 -24.53
N GLN A 254 -22.72 -8.97 -25.44
CA GLN A 254 -21.70 -9.50 -26.34
C GLN A 254 -21.06 -8.39 -27.20
N ALA A 255 -21.86 -7.40 -27.62
CA ALA A 255 -21.36 -6.28 -28.40
C ALA A 255 -20.37 -5.40 -27.61
N GLU A 256 -20.66 -5.13 -26.33
CA GLU A 256 -19.75 -4.39 -25.45
C GLU A 256 -18.46 -5.17 -25.17
N THR A 257 -18.56 -6.48 -24.94
CA THR A 257 -17.41 -7.36 -24.70
C THR A 257 -16.51 -7.42 -25.92
N GLU A 258 -17.10 -7.62 -27.09
CA GLU A 258 -16.39 -7.71 -28.36
C GLU A 258 -15.68 -6.40 -28.71
N PHE A 259 -16.31 -5.26 -28.44
CA PHE A 259 -15.68 -3.95 -28.61
C PHE A 259 -14.41 -3.82 -27.76
N VAL A 260 -14.44 -4.20 -26.48
CA VAL A 260 -13.25 -4.13 -25.61
C VAL A 260 -12.18 -5.12 -26.06
N ARG A 261 -12.56 -6.34 -26.48
CA ARG A 261 -11.64 -7.35 -27.01
C ARG A 261 -10.85 -6.82 -28.20
N GLN A 262 -11.56 -6.34 -29.23
CA GLN A 262 -10.94 -5.77 -30.43
C GLN A 262 -10.02 -4.60 -30.08
N PHE A 263 -10.49 -3.69 -29.22
CA PHE A 263 -9.70 -2.54 -28.78
C PHE A 263 -8.35 -2.93 -28.13
N CYS A 264 -8.34 -4.00 -27.34
CA CYS A 264 -7.13 -4.51 -26.69
C CYS A 264 -6.19 -5.20 -27.69
N GLU A 265 -6.74 -6.04 -28.57
CA GLU A 265 -5.95 -6.77 -29.58
C GLU A 265 -5.28 -5.82 -30.58
N GLU A 266 -5.96 -4.74 -30.98
CA GLU A 266 -5.37 -3.69 -31.84
C GLU A 266 -4.19 -2.95 -31.20
N ARG A 267 -4.01 -3.07 -29.88
CA ARG A 267 -2.94 -2.43 -29.09
C ARG A 267 -1.88 -3.42 -28.61
N ASP A 268 -1.81 -4.59 -29.23
CA ASP A 268 -0.83 -5.65 -28.91
C ASP A 268 -0.97 -6.16 -27.45
N CYS A 269 -2.19 -6.12 -26.91
CA CYS A 269 -2.53 -6.75 -25.64
C CYS A 269 -3.23 -8.08 -25.89
N ARG A 270 -2.94 -9.07 -25.03
CA ARG A 270 -3.79 -10.27 -24.96
C ARG A 270 -5.09 -9.91 -24.24
N PHE A 271 -6.18 -10.58 -24.59
CA PHE A 271 -7.48 -10.38 -23.95
C PHE A 271 -7.99 -11.69 -23.37
N ALA A 272 -8.60 -11.63 -22.18
CA ALA A 272 -9.31 -12.74 -21.56
C ALA A 272 -10.61 -12.26 -20.92
N LEU A 273 -11.71 -12.95 -21.18
CA LEU A 273 -12.94 -12.80 -20.40
C LEU A 273 -12.82 -13.65 -19.13
N SER A 274 -13.20 -13.09 -17.98
CA SER A 274 -13.11 -13.75 -16.68
C SER A 274 -14.47 -13.92 -16.03
N GLU A 275 -14.78 -15.15 -15.63
CA GLU A 275 -16.00 -15.59 -14.92
C GLU A 275 -15.68 -16.30 -13.59
N VAL A 276 -14.49 -16.01 -13.03
CA VAL A 276 -13.98 -16.58 -11.77
C VAL A 276 -14.76 -16.13 -10.54
#